data_AF-A0A7S4P1P5-F1
#
_entry.id   AF-A0A7S4P1P5-F1
#
_cell.length_a   1.000
_cell.length_b   1.000
_cell.length_c   1.000
_cell.angle_alpha   90.00
_cell.angle_beta   90.00
_cell.angle_gamma   90.00
#
_symmetry.space_group_name_H-M   'P 1'
#
loop_
_entity.id
_entity.type
_entity.pdbx_description
1 polymer ?
#
loop_
_entity_poly.entity_id
_entity_poly.type
_entity_poly.pdbx_seq_one_letter_code
_entity_poly.pdbx_strand_id
1 'polypeptide(L)'
;PFVDLTGIASFLKEFSSPRCYLDFECVSMELSPWECVPFEQIPFQYSMHVQTDRLEHYSYLHLNTTNDPLSDPRCALAESLVHNAPKGTFLAHHASFERRVLHALETYLSRIGRTTLAKALQRIQRNIIDLEDVFKKWYIDPEFLGSTSLKKIQPILAPARSYAALEGCVADGQKASDVYAMWVTQPQEAFRVHRQRVALLEYCRLDTMVMVDIVEFLEKIVKGK
;
A
#
# COMPACT_ATOMS: atom_id res chain seq x y z
N PRO A 1 -27.46 5.78 3.00
CA PRO A 1 -26.49 5.49 1.92
C PRO A 1 -27.19 5.33 0.57
N PHE A 2 -26.56 5.78 -0.52
CA PHE A 2 -26.87 5.33 -1.87
C PHE A 2 -26.01 4.10 -2.18
N VAL A 3 -26.64 3.00 -2.61
CA VAL A 3 -25.96 1.71 -2.90
C VAL A 3 -26.50 1.12 -4.21
N ASP A 4 -25.68 1.15 -5.25
CA ASP A 4 -25.94 0.46 -6.52
C ASP A 4 -25.33 -0.95 -6.50
N LEU A 5 -26.14 -1.92 -6.08
CA LEU A 5 -25.73 -3.31 -5.97
C LEU A 5 -25.37 -3.95 -7.32
N THR A 6 -25.92 -3.46 -8.44
CA THR A 6 -25.61 -3.98 -9.77
C THR A 6 -24.25 -3.49 -10.24
N GLY A 7 -23.95 -2.21 -10.00
CA GLY A 7 -22.63 -1.63 -10.21
C GLY A 7 -21.56 -2.33 -9.38
N ILE A 8 -21.79 -2.51 -8.08
CA ILE A 8 -20.86 -3.21 -7.17
C ILE A 8 -20.64 -4.66 -7.62
N ALA A 9 -21.71 -5.40 -7.95
CA ALA A 9 -21.57 -6.77 -8.43
C ALA A 9 -20.79 -6.87 -9.75
N SER A 10 -20.87 -5.85 -10.61
CA SER A 10 -20.12 -5.81 -11.87
C SER A 10 -18.64 -5.52 -11.63
N PHE A 11 -18.34 -4.57 -10.73
CA PHE A 11 -16.98 -4.25 -10.29
C PHE A 11 -16.28 -5.45 -9.65
N LEU A 12 -16.95 -6.17 -8.74
CA LEU A 12 -16.38 -7.35 -8.08
C LEU A 12 -16.07 -8.51 -9.04
N LYS A 13 -16.76 -8.59 -10.19
CA LYS A 13 -16.49 -9.61 -11.22
C LYS A 13 -15.19 -9.38 -11.98
N GLU A 14 -14.61 -8.18 -11.90
CA GLU A 14 -13.30 -7.88 -12.50
C GLU A 14 -12.16 -8.56 -11.72
N PHE A 15 -12.42 -9.05 -10.51
CA PHE A 15 -11.39 -9.60 -9.63
C PHE A 15 -11.14 -11.08 -9.95
N SER A 16 -9.88 -11.40 -10.25
CA SER A 16 -9.39 -12.77 -10.45
C SER A 16 -8.52 -13.20 -9.26
N SER A 17 -8.61 -14.49 -8.91
CA SER A 17 -7.75 -15.08 -7.89
C SER A 17 -6.35 -15.35 -8.45
N PRO A 18 -5.26 -15.13 -7.67
CA PRO A 18 -5.22 -14.53 -6.34
C PRO A 18 -5.52 -13.01 -6.36
N ARG A 19 -6.24 -12.52 -5.34
CA ARG A 19 -6.43 -11.07 -5.13
C ARG A 19 -5.30 -10.53 -4.28
N CYS A 20 -4.59 -9.53 -4.77
CA CYS A 20 -3.38 -8.99 -4.14
C CYS A 20 -3.62 -7.53 -3.72
N TYR A 21 -3.81 -7.28 -2.44
CA TYR A 21 -4.06 -5.96 -1.88
C TYR A 21 -2.73 -5.29 -1.58
N LEU A 22 -2.38 -4.23 -2.30
CA LEU A 22 -1.06 -3.62 -2.31
C LEU A 22 -1.12 -2.17 -1.86
N ASP A 23 -0.17 -1.79 -1.01
CA ASP A 23 0.03 -0.44 -0.52
C ASP A 23 1.53 -0.13 -0.38
N PHE A 24 1.92 1.13 -0.61
CA PHE A 24 3.31 1.60 -0.52
C PHE A 24 3.44 2.79 0.40
N GLU A 25 4.54 2.82 1.17
CA GLU A 25 5.01 4.05 1.79
C GLU A 25 6.21 4.60 1.05
N CYS A 26 6.17 5.90 0.77
CA CYS A 26 7.21 6.63 0.07
C CYS A 26 7.76 7.75 0.93
N VAL A 27 9.04 8.07 0.72
CA VAL A 27 9.67 9.27 1.25
C VAL A 27 9.94 10.24 0.11
N SER A 28 9.91 11.52 0.41
CA SER A 28 10.32 12.59 -0.48
C SER A 28 11.23 13.53 0.30
N MET A 29 12.46 13.68 -0.18
CA MET A 29 13.51 14.41 0.53
C MET A 29 14.13 15.46 -0.39
N GLU A 30 14.42 16.63 0.15
CA GLU A 30 15.18 17.67 -0.57
C GLU A 30 16.63 17.20 -0.82
N LEU A 31 17.27 16.69 0.24
CA LEU A 31 18.63 16.15 0.22
C LEU A 31 18.58 14.65 0.51
N SER A 32 18.60 13.85 -0.55
CA SER A 32 18.63 12.39 -0.48
C SER A 32 20.08 11.87 -0.49
N PRO A 33 20.42 10.81 0.25
CA PRO A 33 21.72 10.14 0.12
C PRO A 33 21.82 9.28 -1.14
N TRP A 34 20.70 9.08 -1.87
CA TRP A 34 20.64 8.25 -3.07
C TRP A 34 20.63 9.10 -4.34
N GLU A 35 21.02 8.48 -5.46
CA GLU A 35 20.98 9.12 -6.77
C GLU A 35 19.53 9.27 -7.26
N CYS A 36 18.93 10.43 -6.98
CA CYS A 36 17.57 10.80 -7.32
C CYS A 36 17.45 12.31 -7.55
N VAL A 37 16.33 12.77 -8.11
CA VAL A 37 16.04 14.21 -8.15
C VAL A 37 15.47 14.68 -6.80
N PRO A 38 15.67 15.95 -6.40
CA PRO A 38 15.05 16.48 -5.19
C PRO A 38 13.53 16.26 -5.19
N PHE A 39 13.01 15.84 -4.05
CA PHE A 39 11.61 15.50 -3.83
C PHE A 39 11.06 14.33 -4.67
N GLU A 40 11.91 13.52 -5.31
CA GLU A 40 11.49 12.26 -5.90
C GLU A 40 10.82 11.38 -4.85
N GLN A 41 9.69 10.77 -5.21
CA GLN A 41 8.98 9.83 -4.35
C GLN A 41 9.69 8.48 -4.40
N ILE A 42 10.35 8.11 -3.31
CA ILE A 42 11.13 6.88 -3.21
C ILE A 42 10.40 5.92 -2.27
N PRO A 43 9.92 4.76 -2.76
CA PRO A 43 9.28 3.78 -1.89
C PRO A 43 10.31 3.13 -0.98
N PHE A 44 10.00 3.08 0.31
CA PHE A 44 10.84 2.45 1.32
C PHE A 44 10.16 1.26 2.02
N GLN A 45 8.83 1.15 1.86
CA GLN A 45 8.04 0.06 2.41
C GLN A 45 6.89 -0.31 1.47
N TYR A 46 6.49 -1.57 1.52
CA TYR A 46 5.20 -2.01 1.00
C TYR A 46 4.56 -3.02 1.95
N SER A 47 3.24 -3.11 1.86
CA SER A 47 2.45 -4.21 2.41
C SER A 47 1.66 -4.86 1.28
N MET A 48 1.53 -6.19 1.32
CA MET A 48 0.72 -6.92 0.39
C MET A 48 -0.01 -8.08 1.07
N HIS A 49 -1.33 -8.06 1.08
CA HIS A 49 -2.12 -9.24 1.40
C HIS A 49 -2.47 -10.00 0.12
N VAL A 50 -2.28 -11.32 0.12
CA VAL A 50 -2.63 -12.21 -1.00
C VAL A 50 -3.75 -13.14 -0.54
N GLN A 51 -4.91 -13.01 -1.18
CA GLN A 51 -6.09 -13.82 -0.88
C GLN A 51 -6.29 -14.87 -1.99
N THR A 52 -6.23 -16.13 -1.56
CA THR A 52 -6.62 -17.32 -2.33
C THR A 52 -7.71 -18.06 -1.56
N ASP A 53 -7.49 -19.32 -1.17
CA ASP A 53 -8.28 -20.04 -0.17
C ASP A 53 -7.91 -19.63 1.26
N ARG A 54 -6.74 -19.00 1.42
CA ARG A 54 -6.24 -18.41 2.67
C ARG A 54 -5.74 -16.99 2.41
N LEU A 55 -5.60 -16.22 3.48
CA LEU A 55 -5.01 -14.88 3.47
C LEU A 55 -3.57 -14.95 3.95
N GLU A 56 -2.62 -14.56 3.09
CA GLU A 56 -1.21 -14.45 3.42
C GLU A 56 -0.78 -12.98 3.39
N HIS A 57 0.23 -12.63 4.19
CA HIS A 57 0.77 -11.28 4.26
C HIS A 57 2.26 -11.28 3.93
N TYR A 58 2.65 -10.37 3.02
CA TYR A 58 4.03 -10.11 2.64
C TYR A 58 4.30 -8.62 2.82
N SER A 59 5.48 -8.29 3.32
CA SER A 59 5.87 -6.89 3.48
C SER A 59 7.38 -6.73 3.34
N TYR A 60 7.79 -5.53 2.98
CA TYR A 60 9.16 -5.10 3.05
C TYR A 60 9.21 -3.74 3.73
N LEU A 61 10.18 -3.52 4.60
CA LEU A 61 10.51 -2.22 5.16
C LEU A 61 12.03 -2.10 5.19
N HIS A 62 12.55 -1.10 4.48
CA HIS A 62 13.96 -0.78 4.44
C HIS A 62 14.55 -0.52 5.84
N LEU A 63 15.88 -0.53 5.95
CA LEU A 63 16.60 -0.40 7.23
C LEU A 63 16.23 -1.53 8.20
N ASN A 64 16.06 -2.75 7.69
CA ASN A 64 15.99 -3.94 8.53
C ASN A 64 17.39 -4.29 9.07
N THR A 65 17.51 -5.35 9.86
CA THR A 65 18.80 -5.78 10.48
C THR A 65 19.90 -6.12 9.47
N THR A 66 19.58 -6.20 8.18
CA THR A 66 20.48 -6.57 7.08
C THR A 66 20.76 -5.43 6.08
N ASN A 67 20.06 -4.29 6.19
CA ASN A 67 20.26 -3.16 5.29
C ASN A 67 21.31 -2.17 5.82
N ASP A 68 22.10 -1.61 4.91
CA ASP A 68 22.96 -0.45 5.20
C ASP A 68 22.09 0.82 5.26
N PRO A 69 22.22 1.69 6.29
CA PRO A 69 21.62 3.03 6.33
C PRO A 69 21.80 3.87 5.07
N LEU A 70 22.87 3.65 4.31
CA LEU A 70 23.18 4.35 3.06
C LEU A 70 22.68 3.61 1.81
N SER A 71 22.13 2.40 1.95
CA SER A 71 21.63 1.65 0.80
C SER A 71 20.33 2.24 0.23
N ASP A 72 20.19 2.17 -1.09
CA ASP A 72 19.00 2.61 -1.81
C ASP A 72 17.88 1.58 -1.67
N PRO A 73 16.68 1.94 -1.17
CA PRO A 73 15.61 0.98 -0.92
C PRO A 73 15.02 0.38 -2.20
N ARG A 74 15.15 1.05 -3.35
CA ARG A 74 14.37 0.76 -4.57
C ARG A 74 14.60 -0.65 -5.11
N CYS A 75 15.86 -1.10 -5.16
CA CYS A 75 16.20 -2.41 -5.71
C CYS A 75 15.67 -3.55 -4.83
N ALA A 76 16.04 -3.54 -3.55
CA ALA A 76 15.65 -4.60 -2.62
C ALA A 76 14.13 -4.65 -2.41
N LEU A 77 13.47 -3.50 -2.38
CA LEU A 77 12.01 -3.41 -2.32
C LEU A 77 11.36 -4.05 -3.56
N ALA A 78 11.82 -3.69 -4.76
CA ALA A 78 11.29 -4.23 -6.00
C ALA A 78 11.53 -5.74 -6.13
N GLU A 79 12.71 -6.23 -5.74
CA GLU A 79 13.04 -7.65 -5.72
C GLU A 79 12.11 -8.42 -4.77
N SER A 80 11.94 -7.92 -3.54
CA SER A 80 11.02 -8.50 -2.56
C SER A 80 9.58 -8.52 -3.08
N LEU A 81 9.10 -7.41 -3.66
CA LEU A 81 7.75 -7.33 -4.20
C LEU A 81 7.55 -8.35 -5.33
N VAL A 82 8.43 -8.37 -6.32
CA VAL A 82 8.30 -9.26 -7.48
C VAL A 82 8.42 -10.73 -7.09
N HIS A 83 9.26 -11.06 -6.11
CA HIS A 83 9.38 -12.41 -5.58
C HIS A 83 8.07 -12.91 -4.97
N ASN A 84 7.38 -12.05 -4.22
CA ASN A 84 6.16 -12.41 -3.49
C ASN A 84 4.86 -12.17 -4.30
N ALA A 85 4.94 -11.47 -5.44
CA ALA A 85 3.76 -11.06 -6.23
C ALA A 85 3.33 -12.15 -7.23
N PRO A 86 2.20 -12.85 -6.99
CA PRO A 86 1.72 -13.86 -7.92
C PRO A 86 1.15 -13.24 -9.21
N LYS A 87 0.67 -14.10 -10.11
CA LYS A 87 -0.15 -13.67 -11.25
C LYS A 87 -1.62 -13.68 -10.81
N GLY A 88 -2.22 -12.50 -10.72
CA GLY A 88 -3.62 -12.31 -10.31
C GLY A 88 -4.03 -10.85 -10.43
N THR A 89 -5.16 -10.48 -9.81
CA THR A 89 -5.62 -9.09 -9.76
C THR A 89 -4.95 -8.37 -8.60
N PHE A 90 -4.41 -7.18 -8.85
CA PHE A 90 -3.92 -6.29 -7.80
C PHE A 90 -5.00 -5.28 -7.45
N LEU A 91 -5.17 -5.02 -6.17
CA LEU A 91 -6.14 -4.11 -5.60
C LEU A 91 -5.37 -3.07 -4.80
N ALA A 92 -5.63 -1.80 -5.07
CA ALA A 92 -5.11 -0.69 -4.29
C ALA A 92 -6.25 0.29 -4.02
N HIS A 93 -6.12 1.09 -2.97
CA HIS A 93 -7.07 2.15 -2.70
C HIS A 93 -6.40 3.48 -3.04
N HIS A 94 -6.99 4.25 -3.96
CA HIS A 94 -6.33 5.40 -4.58
C HIS A 94 -5.20 4.98 -5.54
N ALA A 95 -5.46 3.92 -6.32
CA ALA A 95 -4.52 3.20 -7.21
C ALA A 95 -3.60 4.07 -8.09
N SER A 96 -4.01 5.31 -8.37
CA SER A 96 -3.18 6.27 -9.10
C SER A 96 -1.82 6.51 -8.43
N PHE A 97 -1.75 6.45 -7.10
CA PHE A 97 -0.49 6.61 -6.35
C PHE A 97 0.42 5.38 -6.56
N GLU A 98 -0.08 4.17 -6.31
CA GLU A 98 0.67 2.92 -6.42
C GLU A 98 1.15 2.70 -7.86
N ARG A 99 0.33 3.05 -8.86
CA ARG A 99 0.74 3.02 -10.27
C ARG A 99 1.90 3.95 -10.57
N ARG A 100 1.93 5.16 -9.98
CA ARG A 100 3.06 6.09 -10.14
C ARG A 100 4.33 5.54 -9.48
N VAL A 101 4.21 4.98 -8.27
CA VAL A 101 5.34 4.35 -7.57
C VAL A 101 5.94 3.21 -8.39
N LEU A 102 5.09 2.30 -8.89
CA LEU A 102 5.53 1.18 -9.72
C LEU A 102 6.19 1.64 -11.02
N HIS A 103 5.66 2.69 -11.66
CA HIS A 103 6.22 3.25 -12.88
C HIS A 103 7.58 3.95 -12.64
N ALA A 104 7.73 4.65 -11.52
CA ALA A 104 9.00 5.25 -11.12
C ALA A 104 10.07 4.17 -10.87
N LEU A 105 9.70 3.10 -10.15
CA LEU A 105 10.58 1.94 -9.96
C LEU A 105 10.94 1.26 -11.28
N GLU A 106 9.96 1.02 -12.17
CA GLU A 106 10.19 0.46 -13.51
C GLU A 106 11.22 1.29 -14.29
N THR A 107 11.07 2.62 -14.28
CA THR A 107 11.95 3.56 -14.99
C THR A 107 13.36 3.53 -14.40
N TYR A 108 13.47 3.62 -13.07
CA TYR A 108 14.75 3.53 -12.36
C TYR A 108 15.48 2.22 -12.64
N LEU A 109 14.79 1.08 -12.49
CA LEU A 109 15.35 -0.25 -12.72
C LEU A 109 15.77 -0.44 -14.18
N SER A 110 15.01 0.08 -15.14
CA SER A 110 15.39 0.05 -16.55
C SER A 110 16.67 0.84 -16.81
N ARG A 111 16.80 2.04 -16.20
CA ARG A 111 17.99 2.89 -16.31
C ARG A 111 19.27 2.21 -15.81
N ILE A 112 19.16 1.43 -14.73
CA ILE A 112 20.31 0.70 -14.14
C ILE A 112 20.49 -0.73 -14.69
N GLY A 113 19.82 -1.08 -15.80
CA GLY A 113 19.99 -2.37 -16.49
C GLY A 113 19.26 -3.56 -15.86
N ARG A 114 18.32 -3.34 -14.94
CA ARG A 114 17.50 -4.38 -14.27
C ARG A 114 16.19 -4.65 -15.05
N THR A 115 16.29 -4.86 -16.36
CA THR A 115 15.12 -4.91 -17.27
C THR A 115 14.10 -6.01 -16.95
N THR A 116 14.53 -7.19 -16.48
CA THR A 116 13.61 -8.28 -16.11
C THR A 116 12.72 -7.87 -14.93
N LEU A 117 13.31 -7.20 -13.93
CA LEU A 117 12.59 -6.72 -12.75
C LEU A 117 11.63 -5.58 -13.13
N ALA A 118 12.07 -4.65 -13.98
CA ALA A 118 11.23 -3.57 -14.50
C ALA A 118 9.98 -4.12 -15.23
N LYS A 119 10.14 -5.12 -16.10
CA LYS A 119 9.01 -5.77 -16.80
C LYS A 119 8.04 -6.44 -15.83
N ALA A 120 8.53 -7.02 -14.74
CA ALA A 120 7.68 -7.62 -13.73
C ALA A 120 6.85 -6.58 -12.97
N LEU A 121 7.42 -5.42 -12.63
CA LEU A 121 6.67 -4.29 -12.05
C LEU A 121 5.63 -3.72 -13.01
N GLN A 122 5.97 -3.57 -14.29
CA GLN A 122 5.04 -3.13 -15.32
C GLN A 122 3.80 -4.06 -15.40
N ARG A 123 4.00 -5.38 -15.28
CA ARG A 123 2.88 -6.34 -15.20
C ARG A 123 2.00 -6.07 -14.00
N ILE A 124 2.57 -5.84 -12.82
CA ILE A 124 1.79 -5.54 -11.61
C ILE A 124 0.98 -4.26 -11.83
N GLN A 125 1.64 -3.19 -12.29
CA GLN A 125 1.08 -1.86 -12.53
C GLN A 125 -0.14 -1.88 -13.47
N ARG A 126 -0.11 -2.71 -14.52
CA ARG A 126 -1.23 -2.85 -15.48
C ARG A 126 -2.43 -3.60 -14.93
N ASN A 127 -2.24 -4.47 -13.95
CA ASN A 127 -3.29 -5.32 -13.37
C ASN A 127 -3.86 -4.79 -12.05
N ILE A 128 -3.54 -3.55 -11.68
CA ILE A 128 -4.16 -2.88 -10.53
C ILE A 128 -5.58 -2.47 -10.89
N ILE A 129 -6.52 -2.68 -9.97
CA ILE A 129 -7.87 -2.12 -9.95
C ILE A 129 -7.98 -1.21 -8.72
N ASP A 130 -8.62 -0.05 -8.89
CA ASP A 130 -8.78 0.93 -7.83
C ASP A 130 -10.05 0.63 -7.02
N LEU A 131 -9.88 0.28 -5.74
CA LEU A 131 -11.00 0.09 -4.81
C LEU A 131 -11.71 1.40 -4.50
N GLU A 132 -11.04 2.55 -4.61
CA GLU A 132 -11.64 3.85 -4.33
C GLU A 132 -12.83 4.14 -5.26
N ASP A 133 -12.82 3.60 -6.47
CA ASP A 133 -13.86 3.81 -7.49
C ASP A 133 -15.24 3.36 -7.00
N VAL A 134 -15.32 2.33 -6.17
CA VAL A 134 -16.61 1.85 -5.64
C VAL A 134 -17.31 2.93 -4.83
N PHE A 135 -16.54 3.70 -4.05
CA PHE A 135 -17.05 4.73 -3.16
C PHE A 135 -17.33 6.05 -3.88
N LYS A 136 -16.80 6.21 -5.09
CA LYS A 136 -17.10 7.36 -5.96
C LYS A 136 -18.37 7.15 -6.79
N LYS A 137 -18.69 5.89 -7.12
CA LYS A 137 -19.70 5.56 -8.14
C LYS A 137 -20.92 4.83 -7.60
N TRP A 138 -20.71 3.83 -6.76
CA TRP A 138 -21.76 2.84 -6.45
C TRP A 138 -22.10 2.72 -4.97
N TYR A 139 -21.23 3.16 -4.06
CA TYR A 139 -21.51 3.20 -2.63
C TYR A 139 -21.14 4.56 -2.05
N ILE A 140 -22.14 5.43 -1.91
CA ILE A 140 -21.98 6.77 -1.36
C ILE A 140 -22.73 6.84 -0.03
N ASP A 141 -21.99 7.07 1.05
CA ASP A 141 -22.53 7.21 2.39
C ASP A 141 -22.29 8.62 2.95
N PRO A 142 -23.32 9.34 3.45
CA PRO A 142 -23.11 10.58 4.18
C PRO A 142 -22.15 10.45 5.36
N GLU A 143 -22.07 9.28 5.99
CA GLU A 143 -21.13 9.03 7.10
C GLU A 143 -19.66 9.08 6.66
N PHE A 144 -19.38 8.93 5.36
CA PHE A 144 -18.04 9.14 4.80
C PHE A 144 -17.61 10.62 4.79
N LEU A 145 -18.53 11.56 5.06
CA LEU A 145 -18.29 13.01 5.10
C LEU A 145 -17.60 13.55 3.84
N GLY A 146 -17.96 13.00 2.67
CA GLY A 146 -17.38 13.36 1.38
C GLY A 146 -15.94 12.88 1.16
N SER A 147 -15.40 12.06 2.06
CA SER A 147 -14.06 11.47 1.93
C SER A 147 -14.16 10.01 1.50
N THR A 148 -13.30 9.62 0.57
CA THR A 148 -13.12 8.23 0.17
C THR A 148 -11.90 7.59 0.80
N SER A 149 -11.23 8.24 1.78
CA SER A 149 -10.02 7.66 2.38
C SER A 149 -10.34 6.44 3.25
N LEU A 150 -9.42 5.46 3.29
CA LEU A 150 -9.59 4.25 4.09
C LEU A 150 -9.90 4.56 5.56
N LYS A 151 -9.25 5.56 6.17
CA LYS A 151 -9.49 5.94 7.58
C LYS A 151 -10.88 6.47 7.86
N LYS A 152 -11.55 7.04 6.86
CA LYS A 152 -12.93 7.54 7.00
C LYS A 152 -13.95 6.44 6.71
N ILE A 153 -13.63 5.53 5.79
CA ILE A 153 -14.51 4.43 5.41
C ILE A 153 -14.43 3.26 6.41
N GLN A 154 -13.23 2.93 6.88
CA GLN A 154 -12.95 1.77 7.73
C GLN A 154 -13.83 1.68 8.97
N PRO A 155 -14.04 2.76 9.76
CA PRO A 155 -14.88 2.66 10.97
C PRO A 155 -16.33 2.28 10.67
N ILE A 156 -16.82 2.57 9.46
CA ILE A 156 -18.20 2.32 9.05
C ILE A 156 -18.34 0.91 8.47
N LEU A 157 -17.39 0.49 7.61
CA LEU A 157 -17.50 -0.78 6.90
C LEU A 157 -16.82 -1.96 7.62
N ALA A 158 -15.82 -1.67 8.44
CA ALA A 158 -15.00 -2.66 9.14
C ALA A 158 -14.71 -2.21 10.59
N PRO A 159 -15.73 -1.96 11.43
CA PRO A 159 -15.56 -1.38 12.77
C PRO A 159 -14.70 -2.20 13.73
N ALA A 160 -14.48 -3.49 13.43
CA ALA A 160 -13.59 -4.35 14.20
C ALA A 160 -12.09 -4.00 14.04
N ARG A 161 -11.74 -3.18 13.04
CA ARG A 161 -10.38 -2.63 12.89
C ARG A 161 -10.29 -1.27 13.57
N SER A 162 -9.11 -0.92 14.05
CA SER A 162 -8.87 0.40 14.62
C SER A 162 -7.41 0.81 14.45
N TYR A 163 -7.21 2.05 14.01
CA TYR A 163 -5.90 2.70 13.98
C TYR A 163 -5.50 3.28 15.35
N ALA A 164 -6.38 3.22 16.37
CA ALA A 164 -6.17 3.89 17.66
C ALA A 164 -4.86 3.48 18.36
N ALA A 165 -4.43 2.22 18.21
CA ALA A 165 -3.18 1.74 18.79
C ALA A 165 -1.92 2.34 18.14
N LEU A 166 -2.05 2.96 16.97
CA LEU A 166 -0.96 3.58 16.21
C LEU A 166 -0.90 5.11 16.39
N GLU A 167 -1.93 5.69 17.02
CA GLU A 167 -2.01 7.12 17.28
C GLU A 167 -0.78 7.60 18.08
N GLY A 168 -0.21 8.74 17.65
CA GLY A 168 0.98 9.33 18.26
C GLY A 168 2.32 8.75 17.80
N CYS A 169 2.34 7.66 17.02
CA CYS A 169 3.58 7.12 16.44
C CYS A 169 3.61 7.26 14.91
N VAL A 170 2.78 6.49 14.21
CA VAL A 170 2.58 6.54 12.75
C VAL A 170 1.09 6.47 12.52
N ALA A 171 0.48 7.63 12.27
CA ALA A 171 -0.96 7.75 12.13
C ALA A 171 -1.39 8.01 10.69
N ASP A 172 -0.46 8.32 9.79
CA ASP A 172 -0.67 8.53 8.36
C ASP A 172 0.63 8.42 7.54
N GLY A 173 0.50 8.41 6.22
CA GLY A 173 1.62 8.27 5.29
C GLY A 173 2.61 9.44 5.37
N GLN A 174 2.16 10.66 5.74
CA GLN A 174 3.09 11.77 5.95
C GLN A 174 3.97 11.50 7.16
N LYS A 175 3.38 11.02 8.26
CA LYS A 175 4.13 10.64 9.46
C LYS A 175 5.07 9.46 9.20
N ALA A 176 4.65 8.50 8.38
CA ALA A 176 5.49 7.39 7.95
C ALA A 176 6.73 7.88 7.19
N SER A 177 6.52 8.76 6.21
CA SER A 177 7.57 9.44 5.45
C SER A 177 8.53 10.21 6.37
N ASP A 178 8.02 11.02 7.30
CA ASP A 178 8.83 11.82 8.23
C ASP A 178 9.71 10.92 9.12
N VAL A 179 9.13 9.85 9.67
CA VAL A 179 9.86 8.89 10.52
C VAL A 179 11.01 8.25 9.74
N TYR A 180 10.75 7.83 8.51
CA TYR A 180 11.77 7.21 7.68
C TYR A 180 12.85 8.22 7.26
N ALA A 181 12.48 9.45 6.88
CA ALA A 181 13.44 10.52 6.60
C ALA A 181 14.35 10.81 7.80
N MET A 182 13.81 10.80 9.03
CA MET A 182 14.60 10.94 10.26
C MET A 182 15.61 9.80 10.45
N TRP A 183 15.21 8.56 10.16
CA TRP A 183 16.12 7.41 10.26
C TRP A 183 17.31 7.51 9.30
N VAL A 184 17.07 8.05 8.10
CA VAL A 184 18.08 8.18 7.05
C VAL A 184 19.04 9.35 7.31
N THR A 185 18.54 10.45 7.88
CA THR A 185 19.31 11.71 7.97
C THR A 185 20.00 11.94 9.31
N GLN A 186 19.58 11.27 10.38
CA GLN A 186 20.03 11.58 11.73
C GLN A 186 20.25 10.29 12.54
N PRO A 187 21.28 10.25 13.41
CA PRO A 187 21.41 9.19 14.40
C PRO A 187 20.15 9.06 15.25
N GLN A 188 19.68 7.84 15.46
CA GLN A 188 18.49 7.55 16.26
C GLN A 188 18.81 6.63 17.43
N GLU A 189 18.08 6.80 18.52
CA GLU A 189 18.12 5.86 19.64
C GLU A 189 17.47 4.52 19.25
N ALA A 190 18.16 3.41 19.53
CA ALA A 190 17.74 2.07 19.11
C ALA A 190 16.31 1.70 19.56
N PHE A 191 15.93 2.05 20.80
CA PHE A 191 14.58 1.76 21.32
C PHE A 191 13.50 2.51 20.51
N ARG A 192 13.81 3.73 20.08
CA ARG A 192 12.90 4.62 19.35
C ARG A 192 12.68 4.10 17.94
N VAL A 193 13.75 3.71 17.26
CA VAL A 193 13.73 3.03 15.95
C VAL A 193 12.90 1.76 16.04
N HIS A 194 13.14 0.91 17.04
CA HIS A 194 12.39 -0.34 17.20
C HIS A 194 10.88 -0.10 17.33
N ARG A 195 10.46 0.82 18.21
CA ARG A 195 9.03 1.17 18.37
C ARG A 195 8.43 1.69 17.06
N GLN A 196 9.11 2.63 16.41
CA GLN A 196 8.66 3.21 15.15
C GLN A 196 8.58 2.18 14.02
N ARG A 197 9.51 1.22 13.99
CA ARG A 197 9.51 0.11 13.02
C ARG A 197 8.29 -0.77 13.17
N VAL A 198 7.96 -1.16 14.41
CA VAL A 198 6.74 -1.94 14.68
C VAL A 198 5.51 -1.16 14.24
N ALA A 199 5.45 0.15 14.53
CA ALA A 199 4.34 1.00 14.12
C ALA A 199 4.20 1.15 12.60
N LEU A 200 5.31 1.38 11.88
CA LEU A 200 5.34 1.46 10.41
C LEU A 200 4.83 0.15 9.77
N LEU A 201 5.34 -0.99 10.24
CA LEU A 201 4.92 -2.31 9.73
C LEU A 201 3.43 -2.54 9.97
N GLU A 202 2.93 -2.23 11.17
CA GLU A 202 1.54 -2.44 11.52
C GLU A 202 0.60 -1.47 10.78
N TYR A 203 1.00 -0.21 10.60
CA TYR A 203 0.25 0.79 9.84
C TYR A 203 -0.01 0.34 8.40
N CYS A 204 1.06 0.05 7.65
CA CYS A 204 0.95 -0.36 6.24
C CYS A 204 0.25 -1.73 6.10
N ARG A 205 0.46 -2.64 7.07
CA ARG A 205 -0.31 -3.90 7.14
C ARG A 205 -1.80 -3.63 7.33
N LEU A 206 -2.18 -2.71 8.21
CA LEU A 206 -3.57 -2.37 8.47
C LEU A 206 -4.25 -1.79 7.23
N ASP A 207 -3.60 -0.91 6.47
CA ASP A 207 -4.17 -0.33 5.24
C ASP A 207 -4.58 -1.41 4.24
N THR A 208 -3.69 -2.37 3.94
CA THR A 208 -4.04 -3.51 3.08
C THR A 208 -5.07 -4.48 3.69
N MET A 209 -5.09 -4.66 5.02
CA MET A 209 -6.11 -5.48 5.68
C MET A 209 -7.51 -4.84 5.60
N VAL A 210 -7.59 -3.52 5.73
CA VAL A 210 -8.85 -2.78 5.56
C VAL A 210 -9.39 -2.96 4.15
N MET A 211 -8.54 -2.99 3.12
CA MET A 211 -8.96 -3.28 1.76
C MET A 211 -9.57 -4.69 1.61
N VAL A 212 -9.03 -5.69 2.32
CA VAL A 212 -9.60 -7.05 2.38
C VAL A 212 -11.00 -6.98 2.99
N ASP A 213 -11.12 -6.35 4.17
CA ASP A 213 -12.40 -6.24 4.89
C ASP A 213 -13.46 -5.49 4.05
N ILE A 214 -13.05 -4.45 3.31
CA ILE A 214 -13.92 -3.72 2.37
C ILE A 214 -14.46 -4.66 1.28
N VAL A 215 -13.59 -5.45 0.64
CA VAL A 215 -14.05 -6.37 -0.42
C VAL A 215 -14.99 -7.42 0.14
N GLU A 216 -14.71 -7.97 1.32
CA GLU A 216 -15.61 -8.91 1.99
C GLU A 216 -16.96 -8.28 2.35
N PHE A 217 -16.96 -7.03 2.79
CA PHE A 217 -18.18 -6.27 3.04
C PHE A 217 -19.00 -6.13 1.75
N LEU A 218 -18.37 -5.70 0.64
CA LEU A 218 -19.03 -5.52 -0.66
C LEU A 218 -19.61 -6.84 -1.18
N GLU A 219 -18.91 -7.95 -1.00
CA GLU A 219 -19.44 -9.27 -1.36
C GLU A 219 -20.65 -9.67 -0.51
N LYS A 220 -20.62 -9.42 0.80
CA LYS A 220 -21.73 -9.73 1.72
C LYS A 220 -22.99 -8.97 1.33
N ILE A 221 -22.90 -7.66 1.03
CA ILE A 221 -24.09 -6.87 0.65
C ILE A 221 -24.65 -7.28 -0.71
N VAL A 222 -23.83 -7.78 -1.63
CA VAL A 222 -24.29 -8.29 -2.94
C VAL A 222 -24.94 -9.66 -2.80
N LYS A 223 -24.38 -10.55 -1.96
CA LYS A 223 -24.91 -11.91 -1.69
C LYS A 223 -26.15 -11.93 -0.79
N GLY A 224 -26.32 -10.94 0.08
CA GLY A 224 -27.48 -10.80 0.96
C GLY A 224 -28.78 -10.35 0.26
N LYS A 225 -28.81 -10.38 -1.07
CA LYS A 225 -30.02 -10.26 -1.89
C LYS A 225 -30.77 -11.57 -1.99
#